data_AF-A0A3D5CKA5-F1
#
_entry.id   AF-A0A3D5CKA5-F1
#
_cell.length_a   1.000
_cell.length_b   1.000
_cell.length_c   1.000
_cell.angle_alpha   90.00
_cell.angle_beta   90.00
_cell.angle_gamma   90.00
#
_symmetry.space_group_name_H-M   'P 1'
#
loop_
_entity.id
_entity.type
_entity.pdbx_description
1 polymer ?
#
loop_
_entity_poly.entity_id
_entity_poly.type
_entity_poly.pdbx_seq_one_letter_code
_entity_poly.pdbx_strand_id
1 'polypeptide(L)'
;MKNYSSYSDIELKTTISSFRESKIPLSKQLIEDVFGIANESINRRLGIWKIFSGEFRNRKIDSYLSIAEKIVARRTNNPSENSYTNNFFLGDHESGRSVDSIFGSKVLDDAEECIIKNIVYVKESRKILSDSNIMLPSNFYKSISLKIPHVSEFRASDEQIRAGQYLLDNTVVEMDAGEGKTIAAAFAGIMHAISGRKVHIITANDYLALRDVSRLSSLYESLGITVGTLLSNMGYQDRRETYKSTILYGTLREIGFDMLRDNLNDSTTQPIQGKLDVAIVDEADQALIDEASTPLIIGSSPTKKPRSLLRIKSLIEDLIQRQFQVIRGIERAIESSPINNSTQTELLAQIMLSNPESPVLIRQLSKSRKTIKSINNLIASNENYVPNLLTKNLFYLLNNDSQTVTLTERGHKLVESTLGDIFHTEDLELKIDGVNSSKLMSPDKKQRHLENLETRIEYRHTQINQV
;
A
#
# COMPACT_ATOMS: atom_id res chain seq x y z
N MET A 1 37.60 -0.45 7.00
CA MET A 1 36.88 0.64 6.31
C MET A 1 37.86 1.68 5.80
N LYS A 2 37.71 2.12 4.55
CA LYS A 2 38.39 3.32 4.04
C LYS A 2 38.00 4.54 4.87
N ASN A 3 38.92 5.46 5.07
CA ASN A 3 38.66 6.70 5.79
C ASN A 3 38.12 7.76 4.83
N TYR A 4 36.84 8.10 4.95
CA TYR A 4 36.16 9.09 4.11
C TYR A 4 36.25 10.53 4.66
N SER A 5 36.91 10.77 5.79
CA SER A 5 37.07 12.12 6.37
C SER A 5 37.86 13.09 5.49
N SER A 6 38.61 12.61 4.49
CA SER A 6 39.31 13.45 3.52
C SER A 6 38.43 13.93 2.37
N TYR A 7 37.23 13.38 2.20
CA TYR A 7 36.31 13.70 1.12
C TYR A 7 35.44 14.91 1.50
N SER A 8 35.24 15.82 0.56
CA SER A 8 34.22 16.87 0.60
C SER A 8 32.82 16.25 0.47
N ASP A 9 31.78 17.02 0.82
CA ASP A 9 30.41 16.53 0.66
C ASP A 9 30.07 16.20 -0.81
N ILE A 10 30.65 16.95 -1.76
CA ILE A 10 30.49 16.66 -3.19
C ILE A 10 31.13 15.33 -3.54
N GLU A 11 32.35 15.07 -3.07
CA GLU A 11 33.02 13.80 -3.34
C GLU A 11 32.28 12.62 -2.72
N LEU A 12 31.69 12.77 -1.53
CA LEU A 12 30.82 11.73 -0.94
C LEU A 12 29.59 11.47 -1.81
N LYS A 13 28.90 12.53 -2.24
CA LYS A 13 27.69 12.45 -3.08
C LYS A 13 27.99 11.85 -4.46
N THR A 14 29.08 12.27 -5.11
CA THR A 14 29.47 11.73 -6.42
C THR A 14 29.92 10.29 -6.32
N THR A 15 30.63 9.91 -5.26
CA THR A 15 31.01 8.51 -5.01
C THR A 15 29.76 7.63 -4.85
N ILE A 16 28.79 8.04 -4.02
CA ILE A 16 27.52 7.31 -3.86
C ILE A 16 26.75 7.22 -5.18
N SER A 17 26.70 8.32 -5.95
CA SER A 17 26.01 8.35 -7.24
C SER A 17 26.66 7.39 -8.23
N SER A 18 27.99 7.29 -8.24
CA SER A 18 28.73 6.36 -9.11
C SER A 18 28.41 4.89 -8.81
N PHE A 19 28.21 4.53 -7.53
CA PHE A 19 27.81 3.17 -7.14
C PHE A 19 26.41 2.82 -7.64
N ARG A 20 25.50 3.79 -7.63
CA ARG A 20 24.12 3.62 -8.12
C ARG A 20 24.08 3.42 -9.64
N GLU A 21 24.86 4.19 -10.40
CA GLU A 21 24.89 4.10 -11.86
C GLU A 21 25.54 2.81 -12.38
N SER A 22 26.57 2.34 -11.69
CA SER A 22 27.34 1.17 -12.08
C SER A 22 26.65 -0.17 -11.78
N LYS A 23 25.52 -0.17 -11.06
CA LYS A 23 24.75 -1.38 -10.68
C LYS A 23 25.63 -2.50 -10.11
N ILE A 24 26.61 -2.13 -9.29
CA ILE A 24 27.59 -3.05 -8.72
C ILE A 24 26.83 -4.11 -7.90
N PRO A 25 27.12 -5.41 -8.08
CA PRO A 25 26.50 -6.45 -7.25
C PRO A 25 26.85 -6.26 -5.78
N LEU A 26 25.93 -6.62 -4.88
CA LEU A 26 26.19 -6.57 -3.44
C LEU A 26 27.44 -7.40 -3.12
N SER A 27 28.48 -6.71 -2.65
CA SER A 27 29.74 -7.29 -2.22
C SER A 27 30.12 -6.70 -0.87
N LYS A 28 30.92 -7.43 -0.11
CA LYS A 28 31.42 -6.94 1.19
C LYS A 28 32.13 -5.59 1.05
N GLN A 29 32.90 -5.40 -0.01
CA GLN A 29 33.60 -4.14 -0.28
C GLN A 29 32.63 -2.98 -0.51
N LEU A 30 31.56 -3.20 -1.28
CA LEU A 30 30.54 -2.17 -1.53
C LEU A 30 29.82 -1.79 -0.23
N ILE A 31 29.48 -2.78 0.61
CA ILE A 31 28.84 -2.52 1.91
C ILE A 31 29.77 -1.69 2.80
N GLU A 32 31.04 -2.06 2.91
CA GLU A 32 32.02 -1.31 3.70
C GLU A 32 32.21 0.12 3.19
N ASP A 33 32.22 0.33 1.88
CA ASP A 33 32.37 1.65 1.27
C ASP A 33 31.11 2.51 1.48
N VAL A 34 29.92 1.97 1.23
CA VAL A 34 28.65 2.68 1.44
C VAL A 34 28.44 3.01 2.91
N PHE A 35 28.70 2.07 3.82
CA PHE A 35 28.56 2.30 5.26
C PHE A 35 29.60 3.31 5.76
N GLY A 36 30.81 3.31 5.18
CA GLY A 36 31.84 4.30 5.50
C GLY A 36 31.39 5.71 5.12
N ILE A 37 30.81 5.87 3.93
CA ILE A 37 30.26 7.15 3.47
C ILE A 37 29.05 7.56 4.32
N ALA A 38 28.11 6.65 4.56
CA ALA A 38 26.93 6.92 5.39
C ALA A 38 27.31 7.36 6.82
N ASN A 39 28.29 6.70 7.43
CA ASN A 39 28.78 7.05 8.77
C ASN A 39 29.40 8.46 8.78
N GLU A 40 30.23 8.78 7.79
CA GLU A 40 30.84 10.10 7.65
C GLU A 40 29.76 11.18 7.42
N SER A 41 28.78 10.92 6.54
CA SER A 41 27.66 11.83 6.29
C SER A 41 26.77 12.02 7.51
N ILE A 42 26.52 10.97 8.30
CA ILE A 42 25.79 11.02 9.57
C ILE A 42 26.53 11.93 10.57
N ASN A 43 27.83 11.71 10.76
CA ASN A 43 28.66 12.52 11.65
C ASN A 43 28.61 14.00 11.26
N ARG A 44 28.65 14.30 9.96
CA ARG A 44 28.51 15.67 9.46
C ARG A 44 27.10 16.21 9.71
N ARG A 45 26.08 15.58 9.12
CA ARG A 45 24.71 16.12 9.01
C ARG A 45 23.95 16.12 10.34
N LEU A 46 24.21 15.17 11.23
CA LEU A 46 23.59 15.11 12.56
C LEU A 46 24.52 15.60 13.69
N GLY A 47 25.82 15.73 13.42
CA GLY A 47 26.82 16.23 14.36
C GLY A 47 27.23 17.67 14.03
N ILE A 48 28.24 17.84 13.17
CA ILE A 48 28.87 19.14 12.89
C ILE A 48 27.87 20.20 12.41
N TRP A 49 26.84 19.80 11.68
CA TRP A 49 25.79 20.71 11.19
C TRP A 49 24.98 21.40 12.31
N LYS A 50 24.99 20.88 13.55
CA LYS A 50 24.39 21.54 14.73
C LYS A 50 25.00 22.90 15.05
N ILE A 51 26.22 23.16 14.59
CA ILE A 51 26.86 24.48 14.68
C ILE A 51 26.01 25.53 13.96
N PHE A 52 25.37 25.16 12.85
CA PHE A 52 24.57 26.07 12.05
C PHE A 52 23.12 26.19 12.54
N SER A 53 22.58 25.21 13.27
CA SER A 53 21.26 25.31 13.89
C SER A 53 21.26 26.08 15.21
N GLY A 54 22.44 26.32 15.80
CA GLY A 54 22.59 27.00 17.09
C GLY A 54 22.31 26.08 18.29
N GLU A 55 22.09 24.79 18.05
CA GLU A 55 21.94 23.77 19.10
C GLU A 55 23.25 23.54 19.86
N PHE A 56 24.39 23.67 19.18
CA PHE A 56 25.70 23.52 19.78
C PHE A 56 26.29 24.88 20.18
N ARG A 57 26.63 25.06 21.47
CA ARG A 57 27.22 26.30 21.99
C ARG A 57 28.64 26.08 22.47
N ASN A 58 29.57 26.87 21.95
CA ASN A 58 30.97 26.86 22.35
C ASN A 58 31.57 28.25 22.14
N ARG A 59 32.29 28.79 23.13
CA ARG A 59 32.83 30.15 23.09
C ARG A 59 33.67 30.45 21.84
N LYS A 60 34.44 29.48 21.33
CA LYS A 60 35.22 29.65 20.10
C LYS A 60 34.32 29.72 18.88
N ILE A 61 33.32 28.84 18.79
CA ILE A 61 32.32 28.86 17.73
C ILE A 61 31.52 30.15 17.75
N ASP A 62 31.08 30.60 18.92
CA ASP A 62 30.34 31.85 19.07
C ASP A 62 31.20 33.04 18.59
N SER A 63 32.50 33.01 18.87
CA SER A 63 33.46 33.98 18.32
C SER A 63 33.53 33.90 16.79
N TYR A 64 33.66 32.72 16.19
CA TYR A 64 33.69 32.55 14.73
C TYR A 64 32.37 32.96 14.07
N LEU A 65 31.23 32.64 14.68
CA LEU A 65 29.89 33.03 14.22
C LEU A 65 29.72 34.56 14.28
N SER A 66 30.13 35.21 15.37
CA SER A 66 30.07 36.67 15.51
C SER A 66 30.94 37.38 14.48
N ILE A 67 32.12 36.83 14.20
CA ILE A 67 32.99 37.33 13.13
C ILE A 67 32.28 37.19 11.77
N ALA A 68 31.75 36.00 11.47
CA ALA A 68 31.04 35.75 10.22
C ALA A 68 29.84 36.69 10.05
N GLU A 69 29.11 37.01 11.12
CA GLU A 69 28.00 37.98 11.11
C GLU A 69 28.44 39.38 10.73
N LYS A 70 29.58 39.85 11.27
CA LYS A 70 30.14 41.15 10.90
C LYS A 70 30.55 41.20 9.42
N ILE A 71 31.04 40.09 8.89
CA ILE A 71 31.40 39.98 7.46
C ILE A 71 30.14 40.05 6.59
N VAL A 72 29.11 39.28 6.94
CA VAL A 72 27.82 39.26 6.23
C VAL A 72 27.14 40.63 6.27
N ALA A 73 27.08 41.28 7.44
CA ALA A 73 26.42 42.58 7.61
C ALA A 73 27.07 43.72 6.82
N ARG A 74 28.37 43.62 6.51
CA ARG A 74 29.09 44.61 5.70
C ARG A 74 28.89 44.43 4.19
N ARG A 75 28.37 43.30 3.73
CA ARG A 75 28.05 43.08 2.31
C ARG A 75 26.69 43.68 1.98
N THR A 76 26.69 44.79 1.25
CA THR A 76 25.49 45.55 0.84
C THR A 76 24.83 45.04 -0.45
N ASN A 77 25.39 44.04 -1.12
CA ASN A 77 24.90 43.58 -2.42
C ASN A 77 24.05 42.31 -2.28
N ASN A 78 22.85 42.34 -2.86
CA ASN A 78 22.04 41.15 -3.09
C ASN A 78 22.80 40.21 -4.02
N PRO A 79 23.10 38.98 -3.60
CA PRO A 79 23.90 38.07 -4.39
C PRO A 79 23.04 37.37 -5.45
N SER A 80 23.53 37.31 -6.68
CA SER A 80 22.93 36.51 -7.75
C SER A 80 23.28 35.02 -7.57
N GLU A 81 22.42 34.10 -8.02
CA GLU A 81 22.59 32.64 -7.87
C GLU A 81 23.97 32.11 -8.32
N ASN A 82 24.60 32.75 -9.31
CA ASN A 82 25.91 32.34 -9.82
C ASN A 82 27.12 32.70 -8.93
N SER A 83 26.94 33.59 -7.94
CA SER A 83 28.02 34.05 -7.05
C SER A 83 28.43 33.03 -5.96
N TYR A 84 27.67 31.94 -5.81
CA TYR A 84 27.89 30.89 -4.81
C TYR A 84 28.33 29.55 -5.38
N THR A 85 28.63 29.49 -6.68
CA THR A 85 29.23 28.31 -7.28
C THR A 85 30.68 28.20 -6.81
N ASN A 86 31.07 26.99 -6.38
CA ASN A 86 32.27 26.65 -5.59
C ASN A 86 33.61 27.33 -5.95
N ASN A 87 33.78 27.86 -7.15
CA ASN A 87 35.03 28.49 -7.57
C ASN A 87 35.17 29.94 -7.10
N PHE A 88 34.09 30.69 -6.91
CA PHE A 88 34.17 32.12 -6.56
C PHE A 88 34.40 32.38 -5.06
N PHE A 89 33.91 31.50 -4.17
CA PHE A 89 34.08 31.66 -2.73
C PHE A 89 35.39 31.07 -2.18
N LEU A 90 35.94 30.08 -2.89
CA LEU A 90 37.15 29.34 -2.50
C LEU A 90 38.40 29.70 -3.33
N GLY A 91 38.26 30.40 -4.46
CA GLY A 91 39.33 30.51 -5.47
C GLY A 91 39.72 31.91 -5.94
N ASP A 92 39.03 32.98 -5.55
CA ASP A 92 39.34 34.30 -6.10
C ASP A 92 40.30 35.09 -5.19
N HIS A 93 41.59 35.01 -5.52
CA HIS A 93 42.64 35.91 -4.99
C HIS A 93 42.45 37.37 -5.46
N GLU A 94 41.53 37.67 -6.39
CA GLU A 94 41.42 38.98 -7.04
C GLU A 94 40.31 39.91 -6.51
N SER A 95 39.46 39.47 -5.57
CA SER A 95 38.70 40.39 -4.72
C SER A 95 39.32 40.50 -3.33
N GLY A 96 40.60 40.90 -3.33
CA GLY A 96 41.43 41.23 -2.17
C GLY A 96 40.94 42.41 -1.33
N ARG A 97 39.65 42.50 -1.01
CA ARG A 97 39.25 43.00 0.32
C ARG A 97 39.36 41.82 1.27
N SER A 98 40.62 41.48 1.55
CA SER A 98 40.97 40.39 2.41
C SER A 98 40.14 40.45 3.69
N VAL A 99 39.71 39.28 4.15
CA VAL A 99 39.13 39.12 5.48
C VAL A 99 40.07 39.72 6.54
N ASP A 100 41.37 39.84 6.24
CA ASP A 100 42.40 40.59 7.00
C ASP A 100 41.99 42.02 7.35
N SER A 101 41.30 42.74 6.47
CA SER A 101 40.84 44.13 6.75
C SER A 101 39.76 44.20 7.83
N ILE A 102 39.11 43.07 8.13
CA ILE A 102 38.07 42.92 9.16
C ILE A 102 38.69 42.41 10.47
N PHE A 103 39.82 41.71 10.39
CA PHE A 103 40.61 41.24 11.52
C PHE A 103 41.50 42.34 12.08
N GLY A 104 40.90 43.31 12.79
CA GLY A 104 41.66 44.22 13.64
C GLY A 104 42.50 43.43 14.65
N SER A 105 43.83 43.56 14.56
CA SER A 105 44.89 43.08 15.48
C SER A 105 44.89 41.62 15.95
N LYS A 106 43.91 40.79 15.58
CA LYS A 106 43.85 39.35 15.89
C LYS A 106 44.46 38.56 14.74
N VAL A 107 45.64 38.00 14.98
CA VAL A 107 46.27 37.02 14.08
C VAL A 107 45.45 35.74 14.15
N LEU A 108 44.65 35.48 13.12
CA LEU A 108 44.01 34.18 12.91
C LEU A 108 44.96 33.27 12.13
N ASP A 109 44.90 31.97 12.41
CA ASP A 109 45.58 30.99 11.56
C ASP A 109 44.67 30.45 10.44
N ASP A 110 45.30 29.77 9.48
CA ASP A 110 44.64 29.24 8.27
C ASP A 110 43.40 28.39 8.57
N ALA A 111 43.42 27.63 9.66
CA ALA A 111 42.28 26.78 10.04
C ALA A 111 41.12 27.62 10.57
N GLU A 112 41.38 28.66 11.35
CA GLU A 112 40.35 29.59 11.81
C GLU A 112 39.74 30.37 10.64
N GLU A 113 40.59 30.84 9.71
CA GLU A 113 40.13 31.52 8.51
C GLU A 113 39.26 30.59 7.64
N CYS A 114 39.67 29.34 7.47
CA CYS A 114 38.90 28.31 6.77
C CYS A 114 37.51 28.11 7.38
N ILE A 115 37.43 28.00 8.71
CA ILE A 115 36.15 27.84 9.43
C ILE A 115 35.25 29.05 9.18
N ILE A 116 35.76 30.27 9.37
CA ILE A 116 34.97 31.50 9.23
C ILE A 116 34.48 31.66 7.78
N LYS A 117 35.33 31.44 6.78
CA LYS A 117 34.95 31.52 5.35
C LYS A 117 33.79 30.59 5.02
N ASN A 118 33.84 29.34 5.49
CA ASN A 118 32.80 28.35 5.25
C ASN A 118 31.51 28.65 6.05
N ILE A 119 31.61 29.21 7.26
CA ILE A 119 30.42 29.70 7.99
C ILE A 119 29.73 30.83 7.21
N VAL A 120 30.49 31.78 6.69
CA VAL A 120 29.94 32.85 5.84
C VAL A 120 29.28 32.26 4.60
N TYR A 121 29.92 31.30 3.94
CA TYR A 121 29.35 30.59 2.81
C TYR A 121 27.99 29.96 3.16
N VAL A 122 27.90 29.16 4.23
CA VAL A 122 26.63 28.53 4.63
C VAL A 122 25.55 29.58 4.94
N LYS A 123 25.88 30.65 5.67
CA LYS A 123 24.91 31.71 6.02
C LYS A 123 24.37 32.42 4.77
N GLU A 124 25.22 32.67 3.78
CA GLU A 124 24.79 33.27 2.52
C GLU A 124 23.99 32.28 1.66
N SER A 125 24.45 31.04 1.54
CA SER A 125 23.77 30.01 0.74
C SER A 125 22.38 29.67 1.28
N ARG A 126 22.17 29.70 2.60
CA ARG A 126 20.85 29.49 3.23
C ARG A 126 19.77 30.51 2.84
N LYS A 127 20.16 31.65 2.25
CA LYS A 127 19.19 32.62 1.72
C LYS A 127 18.47 32.11 0.46
N ILE A 128 19.04 31.11 -0.22
CA ILE A 128 18.59 30.63 -1.54
C ILE A 128 18.41 29.10 -1.53
N LEU A 129 19.26 28.37 -0.83
CA LEU A 129 19.33 26.90 -0.85
C LEU A 129 18.89 26.30 0.49
N SER A 130 18.33 25.09 0.43
CA SER A 130 18.13 24.24 1.61
C SER A 130 19.46 23.68 2.14
N ASP A 131 19.50 23.38 3.44
CA ASP A 131 20.71 22.84 4.12
C ASP A 131 21.30 21.61 3.45
N SER A 132 20.45 20.73 2.93
CA SER A 132 20.83 19.52 2.20
C SER A 132 21.57 19.79 0.90
N ASN A 133 21.37 20.95 0.28
CA ASN A 133 21.98 21.34 -0.99
C ASN A 133 23.28 22.14 -0.80
N ILE A 134 23.56 22.57 0.42
CA ILE A 134 24.82 23.24 0.76
C ILE A 134 25.88 22.16 1.01
N MET A 135 26.94 22.19 0.21
CA MET A 135 28.02 21.21 0.24
C MET A 135 29.30 21.89 0.75
N LEU A 136 30.01 21.23 1.67
CA LEU A 136 31.22 21.79 2.28
C LEU A 136 32.49 21.01 1.91
N PRO A 137 33.64 21.70 1.81
CA PRO A 137 34.92 21.08 1.51
C PRO A 137 35.47 20.29 2.72
N SER A 138 36.34 19.30 2.46
CA SER A 138 36.88 18.44 3.53
C SER A 138 37.77 19.20 4.53
N ASN A 139 38.46 20.24 4.08
CA ASN A 139 39.30 21.08 4.93
C ASN A 139 38.50 21.83 6.00
N PHE A 140 37.22 22.16 5.77
CA PHE A 140 36.35 22.75 6.78
C PHE A 140 36.15 21.79 7.95
N TYR A 141 35.73 20.55 7.67
CA TYR A 141 35.49 19.53 8.68
C TYR A 141 36.76 19.19 9.49
N LYS A 142 37.91 19.13 8.80
CA LYS A 142 39.21 18.95 9.44
C LYS A 142 39.57 20.13 10.34
N SER A 143 39.43 21.36 9.85
CA SER A 143 39.73 22.58 10.60
C SER A 143 38.88 22.70 11.85
N ILE A 144 37.57 22.44 11.72
CA ILE A 144 36.63 22.40 12.85
C ILE A 144 37.06 21.37 13.88
N SER A 145 37.36 20.14 13.45
CA SER A 145 37.77 19.05 14.35
C SER A 145 39.09 19.36 15.08
N LEU A 146 40.01 20.07 14.43
CA LEU A 146 41.29 20.50 15.02
C LEU A 146 41.11 21.64 16.03
N LYS A 147 40.27 22.64 15.74
CA LYS A 147 40.11 23.84 16.57
C LYS A 147 39.12 23.67 17.71
N ILE A 148 38.12 22.82 17.49
CA ILE A 148 37.02 22.57 18.40
C ILE A 148 36.89 21.03 18.54
N PRO A 149 37.74 20.41 19.36
CA PRO A 149 37.59 18.98 19.63
C PRO A 149 36.21 18.70 20.23
N HIS A 150 35.65 17.52 19.91
CA HIS A 150 34.32 17.06 20.33
C HIS A 150 33.13 17.86 19.79
N VAL A 151 33.33 18.76 18.83
CA VAL A 151 32.22 19.46 18.15
C VAL A 151 31.27 18.52 17.38
N SER A 152 31.72 17.31 17.08
CA SER A 152 30.95 16.24 16.44
C SER A 152 30.44 15.22 17.46
N GLU A 153 29.47 15.59 18.31
CA GLU A 153 28.94 14.65 19.31
C GLU A 153 28.03 13.55 18.73
N PHE A 154 27.68 13.64 17.45
CA PHE A 154 26.94 12.57 16.79
C PHE A 154 27.89 11.64 16.03
N ARG A 155 28.11 10.44 16.57
CA ARG A 155 28.76 9.33 15.87
C ARG A 155 27.87 8.12 15.96
N ALA A 156 27.67 7.42 14.85
CA ALA A 156 27.01 6.13 14.92
C ALA A 156 27.89 5.18 15.76
N SER A 157 27.28 4.44 16.68
CA SER A 157 28.00 3.44 17.45
C SER A 157 28.32 2.22 16.58
N ASP A 158 29.30 1.43 17.00
CA ASP A 158 29.65 0.19 16.29
C ASP A 158 28.46 -0.78 16.27
N GLU A 159 27.64 -0.79 17.34
CA GLU A 159 26.41 -1.56 17.44
C GLU A 159 25.37 -1.12 16.42
N GLN A 160 25.17 0.19 16.21
CA GLN A 160 24.24 0.73 15.21
C GLN A 160 24.66 0.36 13.78
N ILE A 161 25.97 0.47 13.48
CA ILE A 161 26.53 0.09 12.18
C ILE A 161 26.32 -1.41 11.95
N ARG A 162 26.59 -2.23 12.97
CA ARG A 162 26.43 -3.69 12.90
C ARG A 162 24.96 -4.09 12.78
N ALA A 163 24.06 -3.43 13.49
CA ALA A 163 22.62 -3.61 13.35
C ALA A 163 22.17 -3.30 11.91
N GLY A 164 22.68 -2.23 11.30
CA GLY A 164 22.46 -1.93 9.89
C GLY A 164 22.93 -3.06 8.95
N GLN A 165 24.04 -3.73 9.25
CA GLN A 165 24.51 -4.89 8.49
C GLN A 165 23.57 -6.09 8.64
N TYR A 166 23.14 -6.41 9.87
CA TYR A 166 22.21 -7.51 10.11
C TYR A 166 20.84 -7.29 9.44
N LEU A 167 20.37 -6.04 9.36
CA LEU A 167 19.16 -5.69 8.62
C LEU A 167 19.29 -5.99 7.10
N LEU A 168 20.48 -5.82 6.51
CA LEU A 168 20.73 -6.19 5.10
C LEU A 168 20.65 -7.70 4.87
N ASP A 169 20.96 -8.48 5.90
CA ASP A 169 20.88 -9.95 5.89
C ASP A 169 19.45 -10.46 6.17
N ASN A 170 18.43 -9.58 6.10
CA ASN A 170 17.01 -9.87 6.39
C ASN A 170 16.79 -10.46 7.80
N THR A 171 17.61 -10.06 8.77
CA THR A 171 17.52 -10.55 10.15
C THR A 171 16.75 -9.57 11.03
N VAL A 172 15.98 -10.09 11.99
CA VAL A 172 15.37 -9.28 13.06
C VAL A 172 16.46 -8.92 14.06
N VAL A 173 16.67 -7.62 14.29
CA VAL A 173 17.67 -7.11 15.22
C VAL A 173 16.97 -6.55 16.43
N GLU A 174 17.23 -7.14 17.59
CA GLU A 174 16.80 -6.61 18.88
C GLU A 174 17.78 -5.54 19.34
N MET A 175 17.25 -4.34 19.61
CA MET A 175 17.99 -3.22 20.18
C MET A 175 17.13 -2.58 21.25
N ASP A 176 17.70 -2.30 22.42
CA ASP A 176 16.99 -1.65 23.51
C ASP A 176 16.52 -0.24 23.12
N ALA A 177 15.46 0.23 23.79
CA ALA A 177 14.93 1.57 23.57
C ALA A 177 16.01 2.63 23.88
N GLY A 178 16.30 3.48 22.90
CA GLY A 178 17.34 4.51 23.02
C GLY A 178 18.67 4.17 22.36
N GLU A 179 18.90 2.91 21.96
CA GLU A 179 20.12 2.46 21.27
C GLU A 179 20.25 2.99 19.82
N GLY A 180 19.21 3.67 19.31
CA GLY A 180 19.25 4.35 18.02
C GLY A 180 18.87 3.47 16.82
N LYS A 181 17.79 2.68 16.95
CA LYS A 181 17.16 1.90 15.85
C LYS A 181 17.02 2.71 14.55
N THR A 182 16.61 3.97 14.65
CA THR A 182 16.49 4.90 13.52
C THR A 182 17.78 5.05 12.70
N ILE A 183 18.95 5.09 13.35
CA ILE A 183 20.24 5.19 12.67
C ILE A 183 20.64 3.87 12.01
N ALA A 184 20.44 2.75 12.70
CA ALA A 184 20.68 1.43 12.13
C ALA A 184 19.84 1.20 10.86
N ALA A 185 18.55 1.58 10.89
CA ALA A 185 17.66 1.54 9.73
C ALA A 185 18.14 2.43 8.59
N ALA A 186 18.71 3.61 8.88
CA ALA A 186 19.24 4.52 7.87
C ALA A 186 20.42 3.91 7.10
N PHE A 187 21.34 3.19 7.76
CA PHE A 187 22.44 2.48 7.10
C PHE A 187 21.93 1.45 6.08
N ALA A 188 21.01 0.59 6.51
CA ALA A 188 20.41 -0.43 5.65
C ALA A 188 19.60 0.21 4.50
N GLY A 189 18.81 1.26 4.81
CA GLY A 189 18.02 1.99 3.83
C GLY A 189 18.86 2.66 2.76
N ILE A 190 19.97 3.30 3.12
CA ILE A 190 20.92 3.92 2.17
C ILE A 190 21.50 2.86 1.23
N MET A 191 21.93 1.72 1.77
CA MET A 191 22.54 0.66 0.94
C MET A 191 21.54 0.06 -0.06
N HIS A 192 20.30 -0.20 0.37
CA HIS A 192 19.25 -0.66 -0.54
C HIS A 192 18.87 0.39 -1.59
N ALA A 193 18.77 1.66 -1.19
CA ALA A 193 18.49 2.77 -2.10
C ALA A 193 19.57 2.93 -3.18
N ILE A 194 20.85 2.82 -2.81
CA ILE A 194 21.99 2.87 -3.75
C ILE A 194 21.98 1.66 -4.68
N SER A 195 21.51 0.51 -4.21
CA SER A 195 21.30 -0.68 -5.03
C SER A 195 20.12 -0.56 -6.00
N GLY A 196 19.47 0.61 -6.09
CA GLY A 196 18.35 0.89 -6.99
C GLY A 196 17.01 0.34 -6.53
N ARG A 197 16.89 -0.09 -5.26
CA ARG A 197 15.65 -0.62 -4.68
C ARG A 197 14.83 0.49 -4.03
N LYS A 198 13.50 0.36 -4.07
CA LYS A 198 12.59 1.18 -3.26
C LYS A 198 12.56 0.68 -1.81
N VAL A 199 12.72 1.58 -0.85
CA VAL A 199 12.79 1.23 0.57
C VAL A 199 11.60 1.83 1.31
N HIS A 200 10.85 0.99 2.02
CA HIS A 200 9.79 1.40 2.93
C HIS A 200 10.29 1.20 4.35
N ILE A 201 10.43 2.27 5.12
CA ILE A 201 10.74 2.20 6.55
C ILE A 201 9.41 2.33 7.29
N ILE A 202 8.97 1.21 7.86
CA ILE A 202 7.69 1.08 8.53
C ILE A 202 7.89 1.47 9.99
N THR A 203 7.11 2.44 10.46
CA THR A 203 7.12 2.91 11.86
C THR A 203 5.78 2.63 12.53
N ALA A 204 5.75 2.66 13.87
CA ALA A 204 4.52 2.38 14.63
C ALA A 204 3.43 3.45 14.44
N ASN A 205 3.77 4.72 14.17
CA ASN A 205 2.79 5.78 13.93
C ASN A 205 3.33 6.94 13.06
N ASP A 206 2.42 7.79 12.59
CA ASP A 206 2.67 8.95 11.74
C ASP A 206 3.65 9.96 12.37
N TYR A 207 3.58 10.15 13.70
CA TYR A 207 4.48 11.06 14.39
C TYR A 207 5.94 10.56 14.32
N LEU A 208 6.17 9.27 14.56
CA LEU A 208 7.51 8.68 14.45
C LEU A 208 8.04 8.74 13.01
N ALA A 209 7.20 8.47 12.01
CA ALA A 209 7.57 8.60 10.60
C ALA A 209 8.02 10.03 10.27
N LEU A 210 7.25 11.03 10.70
CA LEU A 210 7.57 12.44 10.46
C LEU A 210 8.82 12.89 11.23
N ARG A 211 8.95 12.48 12.49
CA ARG A 211 10.12 12.76 13.32
C ARG A 211 11.40 12.22 12.67
N ASP A 212 11.37 10.97 12.20
CA ASP A 212 12.56 10.34 11.66
C ASP A 212 12.95 10.93 10.30
N VAL A 213 11.98 11.24 9.44
CA VAL A 213 12.26 11.96 8.18
C VAL A 213 12.78 13.36 8.43
N SER A 214 12.17 14.13 9.34
CA SER A 214 12.65 15.49 9.65
C SER A 214 14.08 15.49 10.21
N ARG A 215 14.47 14.43 10.93
CA ARG A 215 15.83 14.25 11.43
C ARG A 215 16.81 13.83 10.34
N LEU A 216 16.40 12.95 9.42
CA LEU A 216 17.30 12.30 8.45
C LEU A 216 17.21 12.84 7.02
N SER A 217 16.28 13.75 6.71
CA SER A 217 16.11 14.31 5.36
C SER A 217 17.39 14.94 4.83
N SER A 218 18.03 15.78 5.64
CA SER A 218 19.29 16.45 5.27
C SER A 218 20.42 15.45 4.99
N LEU A 219 20.43 14.30 5.68
CA LEU A 219 21.35 13.20 5.42
C LEU A 219 21.07 12.58 4.06
N TYR A 220 19.86 12.07 3.83
CA TYR A 220 19.50 11.38 2.59
C TYR A 220 19.68 12.28 1.36
N GLU A 221 19.20 13.51 1.43
CA GLU A 221 19.27 14.48 0.34
C GLU A 221 20.72 14.89 0.03
N SER A 222 21.58 15.00 1.06
CA SER A 222 23.01 15.27 0.84
C SER A 222 23.71 14.16 0.06
N LEU A 223 23.20 12.93 0.13
CA LEU A 223 23.66 11.77 -0.62
C LEU A 223 22.95 11.61 -1.97
N GLY A 224 22.02 12.51 -2.32
CA GLY A 224 21.21 12.41 -3.54
C GLY A 224 20.10 11.36 -3.48
N ILE A 225 19.68 10.97 -2.28
CA ILE A 225 18.59 10.01 -2.04
C ILE A 225 17.33 10.79 -1.68
N THR A 226 16.25 10.58 -2.42
CA THR A 226 14.94 11.19 -2.13
C THR A 226 14.25 10.43 -1.00
N VAL A 227 13.73 11.18 -0.02
CA VAL A 227 12.96 10.64 1.10
C VAL A 227 11.57 11.29 1.16
N GLY A 228 10.55 10.53 1.54
CA GLY A 228 9.19 11.03 1.74
C GLY A 228 8.54 10.41 2.97
N THR A 229 7.49 11.07 3.48
CA THR A 229 6.69 10.59 4.61
C THR A 229 5.25 10.38 4.16
N LEU A 230 4.71 9.19 4.38
CA LEU A 230 3.31 8.84 4.15
C LEU A 230 2.52 9.02 5.44
N LEU A 231 1.55 9.92 5.42
CA LEU A 231 0.69 10.27 6.56
C LEU A 231 -0.77 9.94 6.25
N SER A 232 -1.54 9.62 7.28
CA SER A 232 -2.94 9.24 7.20
C SER A 232 -3.84 10.30 6.53
N ASN A 233 -3.55 11.59 6.74
CA ASN A 233 -4.33 12.71 6.22
C ASN A 233 -3.98 13.14 4.78
N MET A 234 -3.08 12.43 4.09
CA MET A 234 -2.65 12.80 2.74
C MET A 234 -3.71 12.45 1.69
N GLY A 235 -3.93 13.39 0.77
CA GLY A 235 -4.75 13.18 -0.42
C GLY A 235 -4.07 12.27 -1.44
N TYR A 236 -4.84 11.78 -2.41
CA TYR A 236 -4.37 10.82 -3.42
C TYR A 236 -3.14 11.31 -4.22
N GLN A 237 -3.14 12.59 -4.64
CA GLN A 237 -2.03 13.16 -5.40
C GLN A 237 -0.76 13.28 -4.56
N ASP A 238 -0.88 13.74 -3.31
CA ASP A 238 0.27 13.88 -2.42
C ASP A 238 0.89 12.52 -2.11
N ARG A 239 0.06 11.49 -1.88
CA ARG A 239 0.54 10.10 -1.71
C ARG A 239 1.32 9.63 -2.93
N ARG A 240 0.79 9.86 -4.13
CA ARG A 240 1.46 9.49 -5.39
C ARG A 240 2.83 10.16 -5.52
N GLU A 241 2.95 11.44 -5.16
CA GLU A 241 4.25 12.11 -5.13
C GLU A 241 5.18 11.51 -4.05
N THR A 242 4.67 11.22 -2.86
CA THR A 242 5.45 10.59 -1.78
C THR A 242 6.04 9.25 -2.20
N TYR A 243 5.28 8.38 -2.87
CA TYR A 243 5.76 7.08 -3.37
C TYR A 243 6.85 7.19 -4.46
N LYS A 244 7.05 8.37 -5.07
CA LYS A 244 8.19 8.60 -5.98
C LYS A 244 9.52 8.66 -5.24
N SER A 245 9.52 8.90 -3.93
CA SER A 245 10.72 8.90 -3.09
C SER A 245 11.42 7.54 -3.13
N THR A 246 12.75 7.55 -3.02
CA THR A 246 13.54 6.30 -3.02
C THR A 246 13.40 5.58 -1.67
N ILE A 247 13.38 6.36 -0.59
CA ILE A 247 13.07 5.91 0.76
C ILE A 247 11.73 6.54 1.17
N LEU A 248 10.81 5.74 1.68
CA LEU A 248 9.50 6.19 2.16
C LEU A 248 9.35 5.75 3.61
N TYR A 249 9.05 6.69 4.51
CA TYR A 249 8.63 6.39 5.87
C TYR A 249 7.11 6.41 5.96
N GLY A 250 6.53 5.45 6.68
CA GLY A 250 5.08 5.40 6.87
C GLY A 250 4.69 4.29 7.82
N THR A 251 3.40 4.19 8.14
CA THR A 251 2.89 3.10 8.97
C THR A 251 2.51 1.90 8.12
N LEU A 252 2.52 0.71 8.73
CA LEU A 252 2.06 -0.53 8.08
C LEU A 252 0.62 -0.37 7.59
N ARG A 253 -0.21 0.28 8.40
CA ARG A 253 -1.62 0.59 8.10
C ARG A 253 -1.78 1.40 6.82
N GLU A 254 -1.04 2.49 6.66
CA GLU A 254 -1.18 3.37 5.50
C GLU A 254 -0.69 2.72 4.21
N ILE A 255 0.46 2.03 4.28
CA ILE A 255 1.00 1.26 3.15
C ILE A 255 0.04 0.13 2.76
N GLY A 256 -0.53 -0.58 3.75
CA GLY A 256 -1.49 -1.65 3.52
C GLY A 256 -2.81 -1.15 2.92
N PHE A 257 -3.36 -0.04 3.42
CA PHE A 257 -4.58 0.54 2.85
C PHE A 257 -4.38 1.08 1.44
N ASP A 258 -3.22 1.65 1.12
CA ASP A 258 -2.92 2.07 -0.25
C ASP A 258 -2.83 0.88 -1.19
N MET A 259 -2.24 -0.24 -0.76
CA MET A 259 -2.26 -1.49 -1.52
C MET A 259 -3.69 -1.98 -1.78
N LEU A 260 -4.56 -1.93 -0.76
CA LEU A 260 -5.96 -2.33 -0.92
C LEU A 260 -6.72 -1.37 -1.86
N ARG A 261 -6.50 -0.05 -1.76
CA ARG A 261 -7.11 0.96 -2.64
C ARG A 261 -6.65 0.81 -4.09
N ASP A 262 -5.36 0.56 -4.31
CA ASP A 262 -4.79 0.34 -5.65
C ASP A 262 -5.43 -0.86 -6.35
N ASN A 263 -5.81 -1.90 -5.60
CA ASN A 263 -6.49 -3.08 -6.12
C ASN A 263 -8.02 -2.94 -6.27
N LEU A 264 -8.61 -1.85 -5.78
CA LEU A 264 -10.04 -1.53 -5.96
C LEU A 264 -10.29 -0.55 -7.12
N ASN A 265 -9.25 0.13 -7.60
CA ASN A 265 -9.37 1.09 -8.68
C ASN A 265 -9.62 0.41 -10.04
N ASP A 266 -10.31 1.10 -10.94
CA ASP A 266 -10.49 0.65 -12.31
C ASP A 266 -9.16 0.36 -12.99
N SER A 267 -9.13 -0.63 -13.89
CA SER A 267 -7.92 -1.07 -14.61
C SER A 267 -7.18 0.05 -15.38
N THR A 268 -7.85 1.18 -15.64
CA THR A 268 -7.28 2.36 -16.29
C THR A 268 -6.49 3.27 -15.33
N THR A 269 -6.64 3.08 -14.02
CA THR A 269 -6.02 3.91 -12.99
C THR A 269 -4.66 3.33 -12.61
N GLN A 270 -3.59 4.12 -12.79
CA GLN A 270 -2.27 3.68 -12.36
C GLN A 270 -2.19 3.58 -10.82
N PRO A 271 -1.65 2.48 -10.27
CA PRO A 271 -1.46 2.31 -8.83
C PRO A 271 -0.50 3.37 -8.30
N ILE A 272 -0.72 3.83 -7.06
CA ILE A 272 0.13 4.84 -6.42
C ILE A 272 1.39 4.23 -5.80
N GLN A 273 1.29 3.00 -5.27
CA GLN A 273 2.34 2.41 -4.42
C GLN A 273 3.59 1.99 -5.19
N GLY A 274 3.48 1.83 -6.52
CA GLY A 274 4.59 1.39 -7.36
C GLY A 274 5.13 0.02 -6.94
N LYS A 275 6.45 -0.15 -6.97
CA LYS A 275 7.12 -1.43 -6.66
C LYS A 275 7.47 -1.52 -5.16
N LEU A 276 7.00 -2.59 -4.52
CA LEU A 276 7.36 -2.96 -3.14
C LEU A 276 8.63 -3.81 -3.13
N ASP A 277 9.80 -3.19 -2.95
CA ASP A 277 11.10 -3.89 -3.02
C ASP A 277 11.68 -4.30 -1.66
N VAL A 278 11.74 -3.36 -0.70
CA VAL A 278 12.30 -3.56 0.64
C VAL A 278 11.38 -2.92 1.67
N ALA A 279 11.14 -3.63 2.77
CA ALA A 279 10.53 -3.10 3.97
C ALA A 279 11.51 -3.29 5.15
N ILE A 280 11.83 -2.21 5.86
CA ILE A 280 12.52 -2.24 7.15
C ILE A 280 11.48 -1.87 8.19
N VAL A 281 11.20 -2.76 9.14
CA VAL A 281 10.11 -2.59 10.10
C VAL A 281 10.70 -2.22 11.46
N ASP A 282 10.41 -1.00 11.93
CA ASP A 282 10.64 -0.58 13.31
C ASP A 282 9.48 -1.07 14.19
N GLU A 283 9.78 -1.40 15.45
CA GLU A 283 8.85 -2.09 16.37
C GLU A 283 8.20 -3.32 15.71
N ALA A 284 9.05 -4.22 15.19
CA ALA A 284 8.63 -5.36 14.37
C ALA A 284 7.69 -6.34 15.10
N ASP A 285 7.82 -6.46 16.42
CA ASP A 285 6.90 -7.20 17.28
C ASP A 285 5.50 -6.60 17.26
N GLN A 286 5.38 -5.28 17.48
CA GLN A 286 4.09 -4.60 17.40
C GLN A 286 3.49 -4.73 15.99
N ALA A 287 4.27 -4.47 14.95
CA ALA A 287 3.77 -4.44 13.57
C ALA A 287 3.42 -5.84 13.02
N LEU A 288 4.24 -6.86 13.29
CA LEU A 288 4.13 -8.18 12.65
C LEU A 288 3.50 -9.25 13.54
N ILE A 289 3.33 -8.99 14.84
CA ILE A 289 2.69 -9.91 15.79
C ILE A 289 1.36 -9.31 16.26
N ASP A 290 1.42 -8.15 16.93
CA ASP A 290 0.24 -7.57 17.59
C ASP A 290 -0.78 -7.03 16.57
N GLU A 291 -0.33 -6.24 15.60
CA GLU A 291 -1.21 -5.65 14.59
C GLU A 291 -1.63 -6.65 13.50
N ALA A 292 -0.80 -7.66 13.24
CA ALA A 292 -1.03 -8.66 12.20
C ALA A 292 -2.28 -9.55 12.47
N SER A 293 -2.74 -9.65 13.73
CA SER A 293 -3.94 -10.41 14.06
C SER A 293 -5.23 -9.73 13.61
N THR A 294 -5.19 -8.44 13.27
CA THR A 294 -6.37 -7.67 12.85
C THR A 294 -6.29 -7.39 11.34
N PRO A 295 -7.18 -7.97 10.51
CA PRO A 295 -7.13 -7.73 9.06
C PRO A 295 -7.43 -6.27 8.73
N LEU A 296 -6.74 -5.75 7.71
CA LEU A 296 -7.06 -4.45 7.12
C LEU A 296 -8.28 -4.58 6.20
N ILE A 297 -9.34 -3.82 6.49
CA ILE A 297 -10.62 -3.90 5.78
C ILE A 297 -11.02 -2.51 5.28
N ILE A 298 -11.32 -2.39 3.98
CA ILE A 298 -11.97 -1.20 3.42
C ILE A 298 -13.48 -1.41 3.47
N GLY A 299 -14.14 -0.71 4.39
CA GLY A 299 -15.60 -0.70 4.48
C GLY A 299 -16.21 0.36 3.56
N SER A 300 -17.24 -0.02 2.82
CA SER A 300 -18.17 0.94 2.20
C SER A 300 -19.45 1.00 3.03
N SER A 301 -20.03 2.19 3.18
CA SER A 301 -21.38 2.32 3.71
C SER A 301 -22.36 1.56 2.80
N PRO A 302 -23.28 0.74 3.35
CA PRO A 302 -24.23 0.00 2.55
C PRO A 302 -25.15 0.97 1.78
N THR A 303 -25.23 0.81 0.47
CA THR A 303 -25.98 1.71 -0.42
C THR A 303 -27.49 1.43 -0.46
N LYS A 304 -27.98 0.32 0.14
CA LYS A 304 -29.41 -0.07 0.08
C LYS A 304 -30.01 -0.47 1.44
N LYS A 305 -31.27 -0.04 1.65
CA LYS A 305 -32.10 -0.35 2.83
C LYS A 305 -32.47 -1.84 2.89
N PRO A 306 -32.68 -2.43 4.09
CA PRO A 306 -33.04 -3.85 4.33
C PRO A 306 -34.40 -4.32 3.77
N ARG A 307 -35.09 -3.51 2.96
CA ARG A 307 -36.41 -3.85 2.38
C ARG A 307 -36.36 -5.00 1.38
N SER A 308 -35.20 -5.31 0.78
CA SER A 308 -35.04 -6.45 -0.13
C SER A 308 -35.06 -7.79 0.62
N LEU A 309 -34.36 -7.90 1.75
CA LEU A 309 -34.25 -9.16 2.51
C LEU A 309 -35.58 -9.64 3.07
N LEU A 310 -36.44 -8.72 3.54
CA LEU A 310 -37.78 -9.06 4.02
C LEU A 310 -38.67 -9.60 2.89
N ARG A 311 -38.54 -9.05 1.67
CA ARG A 311 -39.28 -9.53 0.50
C ARG A 311 -38.82 -10.92 0.06
N ILE A 312 -37.50 -11.16 0.06
CA ILE A 312 -36.92 -12.48 -0.25
C ILE A 312 -37.40 -13.52 0.78
N LYS A 313 -37.37 -13.19 2.08
CA LYS A 313 -37.89 -14.09 3.13
C LYS A 313 -39.36 -14.45 2.89
N SER A 314 -40.23 -13.45 2.67
CA SER A 314 -41.66 -13.71 2.45
C SER A 314 -41.91 -14.54 1.19
N LEU A 315 -41.08 -14.38 0.16
CA LEU A 315 -41.15 -15.16 -1.06
C LEU A 315 -40.77 -16.62 -0.81
N ILE A 316 -39.68 -16.88 -0.08
CA ILE A 316 -39.24 -18.23 0.28
C ILE A 316 -40.33 -18.93 1.11
N GLU A 317 -40.93 -18.22 2.08
CA GLU A 317 -42.04 -18.75 2.88
C GLU A 317 -43.26 -19.12 2.00
N ASP A 318 -43.68 -18.27 1.07
CA ASP A 318 -44.78 -18.57 0.13
C ASP A 318 -44.43 -19.74 -0.80
N LEU A 319 -43.20 -19.80 -1.29
CA LEU A 319 -42.71 -20.87 -2.17
C LEU A 319 -42.72 -22.23 -1.47
N ILE A 320 -42.26 -22.30 -0.22
CA ILE A 320 -42.32 -23.51 0.62
C ILE A 320 -43.78 -23.88 0.90
N GLN A 321 -44.63 -22.91 1.27
CA GLN A 321 -46.03 -23.17 1.59
C GLN A 321 -46.79 -23.75 0.39
N ARG A 322 -46.59 -23.20 -0.81
CA ARG A 322 -47.21 -23.68 -2.05
C ARG A 322 -46.71 -25.07 -2.44
N GLN A 323 -45.40 -25.34 -2.32
CA GLN A 323 -44.86 -26.68 -2.54
C GLN A 323 -45.52 -27.70 -1.60
N PHE A 324 -45.64 -27.37 -0.32
CA PHE A 324 -46.22 -28.26 0.66
C PHE A 324 -47.71 -28.55 0.41
N GLN A 325 -48.45 -27.58 -0.14
CA GLN A 325 -49.84 -27.80 -0.57
C GLN A 325 -49.92 -28.79 -1.75
N VAL A 326 -49.01 -28.68 -2.72
CA VAL A 326 -48.93 -29.61 -3.86
C VAL A 326 -48.62 -31.03 -3.37
N ILE A 327 -47.60 -31.19 -2.52
CA ILE A 327 -47.20 -32.49 -1.96
C ILE A 327 -48.35 -33.13 -1.18
N ARG A 328 -49.04 -32.38 -0.31
CA ARG A 328 -50.19 -32.90 0.44
C ARG A 328 -51.34 -33.35 -0.48
N GLY A 329 -51.53 -32.68 -1.63
CA GLY A 329 -52.48 -33.12 -2.65
C GLY A 329 -52.09 -34.47 -3.27
N ILE A 330 -50.80 -34.63 -3.59
CA ILE A 330 -50.25 -35.88 -4.15
C ILE A 330 -50.36 -37.03 -3.13
N GLU A 331 -50.01 -36.79 -1.86
CA GLU A 331 -50.11 -37.77 -0.77
C GLU A 331 -51.55 -38.28 -0.60
N ARG A 332 -52.54 -37.37 -0.56
CA ARG A 332 -53.97 -37.74 -0.46
C ARG A 332 -54.45 -38.54 -1.66
N ALA A 333 -53.98 -38.20 -2.87
CA ALA A 333 -54.31 -38.97 -4.06
C ALA A 333 -53.82 -40.42 -3.89
N ILE A 334 -52.56 -40.63 -3.50
CA ILE A 334 -51.98 -41.96 -3.25
C ILE A 334 -52.75 -42.76 -2.19
N GLU A 335 -53.31 -42.08 -1.18
CA GLU A 335 -54.05 -42.73 -0.10
C GLU A 335 -55.53 -43.01 -0.44
N SER A 336 -56.09 -42.40 -1.49
CA SER A 336 -57.50 -42.53 -1.86
C SER A 336 -57.70 -43.40 -3.12
N SER A 337 -58.40 -44.53 -2.95
CA SER A 337 -58.87 -45.45 -4.02
C SER A 337 -57.78 -46.18 -4.83
N PRO A 338 -58.12 -47.29 -5.54
CA PRO A 338 -57.13 -48.03 -6.33
C PRO A 338 -56.69 -47.21 -7.54
N ILE A 339 -55.55 -46.57 -7.42
CA ILE A 339 -54.87 -45.88 -8.52
C ILE A 339 -54.18 -46.91 -9.40
N ASN A 340 -54.11 -46.66 -10.71
CA ASN A 340 -53.32 -47.47 -11.63
C ASN A 340 -51.84 -47.49 -11.20
N ASN A 341 -51.16 -48.62 -11.36
CA ASN A 341 -49.77 -48.78 -10.95
C ASN A 341 -48.83 -47.75 -11.62
N SER A 342 -49.11 -47.33 -12.86
CA SER A 342 -48.31 -46.32 -13.57
C SER A 342 -48.44 -44.93 -12.92
N THR A 343 -49.66 -44.46 -12.70
CA THR A 343 -49.91 -43.14 -12.09
C THR A 343 -49.47 -43.10 -10.63
N GLN A 344 -49.58 -44.20 -9.89
CA GLN A 344 -49.03 -44.29 -8.55
C GLN A 344 -47.49 -44.16 -8.54
N THR A 345 -46.81 -44.76 -9.53
CA THR A 345 -45.34 -44.67 -9.66
C THR A 345 -44.89 -43.24 -9.97
N GLU A 346 -45.61 -42.53 -10.84
CA GLU A 346 -45.36 -41.12 -11.16
C GLU A 346 -45.52 -40.22 -9.93
N LEU A 347 -46.62 -40.35 -9.19
CA LEU A 347 -46.88 -39.55 -7.99
C LEU A 347 -45.84 -39.81 -6.89
N LEU A 348 -45.39 -41.05 -6.72
CA LEU A 348 -44.31 -41.38 -5.78
C LEU A 348 -42.96 -40.80 -6.23
N ALA A 349 -42.67 -40.78 -7.54
CA ALA A 349 -41.48 -40.12 -8.09
C ALA A 349 -41.50 -38.61 -7.83
N GLN A 350 -42.66 -37.96 -7.97
CA GLN A 350 -42.82 -36.54 -7.64
C GLN A 350 -42.53 -36.24 -6.16
N ILE A 351 -43.03 -37.08 -5.23
CA ILE A 351 -42.72 -36.92 -3.80
C ILE A 351 -41.23 -37.16 -3.55
N MET A 352 -40.63 -38.18 -4.17
CA MET A 352 -39.20 -38.47 -3.99
C MET A 352 -38.29 -37.31 -4.41
N LEU A 353 -38.66 -36.58 -5.46
CA LEU A 353 -37.93 -35.40 -5.94
C LEU A 353 -38.20 -34.11 -5.16
N SER A 354 -39.27 -34.06 -4.35
CA SER A 354 -39.72 -32.82 -3.70
C SER A 354 -39.72 -32.85 -2.17
N ASN A 355 -39.94 -34.03 -1.59
CA ASN A 355 -39.92 -34.30 -0.15
C ASN A 355 -39.60 -35.78 0.10
N PRO A 356 -38.32 -36.18 0.00
CA PRO A 356 -37.90 -37.57 0.17
C PRO A 356 -38.18 -38.13 1.58
N GLU A 357 -38.39 -37.25 2.56
CA GLU A 357 -38.72 -37.61 3.95
C GLU A 357 -40.22 -37.83 4.19
N SER A 358 -41.06 -37.76 3.14
CA SER A 358 -42.50 -37.98 3.30
C SER A 358 -42.81 -39.35 3.93
N PRO A 359 -43.62 -39.41 5.02
CA PRO A 359 -43.99 -40.67 5.66
C PRO A 359 -44.83 -41.56 4.73
N VAL A 360 -45.60 -40.95 3.83
CA VAL A 360 -46.39 -41.67 2.82
C VAL A 360 -45.47 -42.36 1.82
N LEU A 361 -44.42 -41.66 1.35
CA LEU A 361 -43.41 -42.22 0.47
C LEU A 361 -42.69 -43.40 1.13
N ILE A 362 -42.13 -43.20 2.34
CA ILE A 362 -41.40 -44.24 3.08
C ILE A 362 -42.26 -45.50 3.27
N ARG A 363 -43.54 -45.32 3.66
CA ARG A 363 -44.50 -46.43 3.85
C ARG A 363 -44.84 -47.17 2.55
N GLN A 364 -44.84 -46.51 1.41
CA GLN A 364 -45.12 -47.17 0.12
C GLN A 364 -43.87 -47.86 -0.44
N LEU A 365 -42.69 -47.26 -0.29
CA LEU A 365 -41.43 -47.87 -0.73
C LEU A 365 -41.09 -49.14 0.06
N SER A 366 -41.46 -49.20 1.35
CA SER A 366 -41.23 -50.40 2.19
C SER A 366 -42.05 -51.62 1.76
N LYS A 367 -43.14 -51.44 1.01
CA LYS A 367 -44.01 -52.55 0.55
C LYS A 367 -43.45 -53.32 -0.63
N SER A 368 -42.60 -52.71 -1.47
CA SER A 368 -42.11 -53.34 -2.71
C SER A 368 -40.80 -52.74 -3.21
N ARG A 369 -39.74 -53.56 -3.23
CA ARG A 369 -38.45 -53.21 -3.85
C ARG A 369 -38.55 -52.99 -5.37
N LYS A 370 -39.52 -53.63 -6.04
CA LYS A 370 -39.74 -53.42 -7.49
C LYS A 370 -40.20 -52.00 -7.78
N THR A 371 -41.00 -51.41 -6.88
CA THR A 371 -41.50 -50.04 -7.00
C THR A 371 -40.37 -49.02 -6.93
N ILE A 372 -39.40 -49.23 -6.04
CA ILE A 372 -38.19 -48.38 -5.94
C ILE A 372 -37.43 -48.36 -7.27
N LYS A 373 -37.20 -49.54 -7.87
CA LYS A 373 -36.48 -49.65 -9.15
C LYS A 373 -37.24 -48.96 -10.29
N SER A 374 -38.57 -49.09 -10.33
CA SER A 374 -39.41 -48.41 -11.31
C SER A 374 -39.37 -46.89 -11.17
N ILE A 375 -39.39 -46.36 -9.94
CA ILE A 375 -39.29 -44.92 -9.66
C ILE A 375 -37.93 -44.38 -10.14
N ASN A 376 -36.82 -45.03 -9.75
CA ASN A 376 -35.49 -44.58 -10.15
C ASN A 376 -35.29 -44.61 -11.66
N ASN A 377 -35.77 -45.66 -12.34
CA ASN A 377 -35.74 -45.72 -13.80
C ASN A 377 -36.57 -44.60 -14.45
N LEU A 378 -37.70 -44.25 -13.84
CA LEU A 378 -38.58 -43.20 -14.31
C LEU A 378 -37.96 -41.81 -14.11
N ILE A 379 -37.27 -41.57 -13.00
CA ILE A 379 -36.49 -40.35 -12.75
C ILE A 379 -35.34 -40.24 -13.78
N ALA A 380 -34.51 -41.28 -13.90
CA ALA A 380 -33.35 -41.29 -14.81
C ALA A 380 -33.73 -41.15 -16.30
N SER A 381 -34.88 -41.67 -16.71
CA SER A 381 -35.39 -41.50 -18.09
C SER A 381 -35.92 -40.10 -18.37
N ASN A 382 -36.34 -39.36 -17.34
CA ASN A 382 -36.81 -37.98 -17.45
C ASN A 382 -35.70 -36.93 -17.24
N GLU A 383 -34.51 -37.33 -16.78
CA GLU A 383 -33.33 -36.44 -16.69
C GLU A 383 -32.80 -36.02 -18.08
N ASN A 384 -32.96 -36.86 -19.11
CA ASN A 384 -32.39 -36.63 -20.45
C ASN A 384 -33.33 -35.96 -21.47
N TYR A 385 -34.64 -35.90 -21.19
CA TYR A 385 -35.65 -35.33 -22.10
C TYR A 385 -36.62 -34.45 -21.30
N VAL A 386 -36.40 -33.13 -21.35
CA VAL A 386 -37.35 -32.04 -21.03
C VAL A 386 -38.23 -32.27 -19.77
N PRO A 387 -38.01 -31.54 -18.66
CA PRO A 387 -38.69 -31.78 -17.39
C PRO A 387 -40.15 -31.31 -17.44
N ASN A 388 -41.07 -32.08 -18.03
CA ASN A 388 -42.42 -31.55 -18.34
C ASN A 388 -43.62 -32.33 -17.79
N LEU A 389 -43.47 -33.56 -17.28
CA LEU A 389 -44.60 -34.25 -16.63
C LEU A 389 -44.44 -34.39 -15.11
N LEU A 390 -43.27 -34.83 -14.63
CA LEU A 390 -43.06 -35.06 -13.20
C LEU A 390 -42.92 -33.75 -12.42
N THR A 391 -42.25 -32.77 -12.99
CA THR A 391 -41.84 -31.54 -12.29
C THR A 391 -42.83 -30.39 -12.49
N LYS A 392 -43.74 -30.51 -13.46
CA LYS A 392 -44.65 -29.44 -13.92
C LYS A 392 -45.48 -28.79 -12.81
N ASN A 393 -45.88 -29.58 -11.82
CA ASN A 393 -46.75 -29.09 -10.75
C ASN A 393 -45.98 -28.61 -9.51
N LEU A 394 -44.70 -29.00 -9.40
CA LEU A 394 -43.81 -28.64 -8.30
C LEU A 394 -43.24 -27.23 -8.55
N PHE A 395 -42.85 -26.53 -7.49
CA PHE A 395 -42.14 -25.25 -7.52
C PHE A 395 -40.62 -25.44 -7.42
N TYR A 396 -40.16 -26.48 -6.74
CA TYR A 396 -38.74 -26.83 -6.67
C TYR A 396 -38.50 -28.33 -6.52
N LEU A 397 -37.26 -28.74 -6.76
CA LEU A 397 -36.73 -30.09 -6.63
C LEU A 397 -35.55 -30.06 -5.65
N LEU A 398 -35.40 -31.14 -4.88
CA LEU A 398 -34.29 -31.32 -3.94
C LEU A 398 -33.23 -32.21 -4.58
N ASN A 399 -31.98 -31.75 -4.58
CA ASN A 399 -30.85 -32.59 -4.93
C ASN A 399 -30.20 -33.12 -3.65
N ASN A 400 -30.42 -34.41 -3.38
CA ASN A 400 -30.01 -35.04 -2.13
C ASN A 400 -28.49 -35.14 -1.97
N ASP A 401 -27.73 -35.12 -3.07
CA ASP A 401 -26.27 -35.28 -3.03
C ASP A 401 -25.56 -33.94 -2.79
N SER A 402 -26.13 -32.83 -3.26
CA SER A 402 -25.50 -31.51 -3.23
C SER A 402 -26.11 -30.53 -2.22
N GLN A 403 -27.14 -30.93 -1.45
CA GLN A 403 -27.92 -30.03 -0.59
C GLN A 403 -28.43 -28.78 -1.34
N THR A 404 -28.61 -28.88 -2.66
CA THR A 404 -29.08 -27.78 -3.49
C THR A 404 -30.55 -27.94 -3.83
N VAL A 405 -31.22 -26.81 -4.05
CA VAL A 405 -32.59 -26.74 -4.50
C VAL A 405 -32.59 -26.23 -5.94
N THR A 406 -33.30 -26.92 -6.83
CA THR A 406 -33.48 -26.47 -8.22
C THR A 406 -34.91 -26.01 -8.42
N LEU A 407 -35.11 -24.77 -8.85
CA LEU A 407 -36.44 -24.26 -9.16
C LEU A 407 -36.98 -24.90 -10.44
N THR A 408 -38.28 -25.18 -10.45
CA THR A 408 -39.00 -25.55 -11.69
C THR A 408 -39.45 -24.29 -12.42
N GLU A 409 -40.01 -24.43 -13.62
CA GLU A 409 -40.62 -23.32 -14.35
C GLU A 409 -41.69 -22.57 -13.51
N ARG A 410 -42.44 -23.30 -12.68
CA ARG A 410 -43.40 -22.70 -11.74
C ARG A 410 -42.72 -21.93 -10.61
N GLY A 411 -41.61 -22.45 -10.09
CA GLY A 411 -40.77 -21.78 -9.11
C GLY A 411 -40.22 -20.46 -9.66
N HIS A 412 -39.62 -20.50 -10.85
CA HIS A 412 -39.10 -19.32 -11.55
C HIS A 412 -40.19 -18.25 -11.73
N LYS A 413 -41.36 -18.62 -12.26
CA LYS A 413 -42.48 -17.68 -12.45
C LYS A 413 -42.95 -17.04 -11.14
N LEU A 414 -43.00 -17.79 -10.04
CA LEU A 414 -43.40 -17.26 -8.73
C LEU A 414 -42.37 -16.23 -8.23
N VAL A 415 -41.08 -16.58 -8.32
CA VAL A 415 -39.98 -15.70 -7.92
C VAL A 415 -39.98 -14.42 -8.75
N GLU A 416 -40.14 -14.52 -10.07
CA GLU A 416 -40.20 -13.36 -10.97
C GLU A 416 -41.40 -12.45 -10.72
N SER A 417 -42.55 -13.02 -10.36
CA SER A 417 -43.73 -12.23 -10.01
C SER A 417 -43.53 -11.34 -8.78
N THR A 418 -42.57 -11.70 -7.92
CA THR A 418 -42.32 -11.02 -6.64
C THR A 418 -41.08 -10.14 -6.66
N LEU A 419 -40.00 -10.59 -7.30
CA LEU A 419 -38.71 -9.89 -7.38
C LEU A 419 -38.48 -9.16 -8.71
N GLY A 420 -39.38 -9.36 -9.68
CA GLY A 420 -39.21 -8.91 -11.06
C GLY A 420 -38.42 -9.93 -11.89
N ASP A 421 -38.27 -9.66 -13.18
CA ASP A 421 -37.48 -10.49 -14.09
C ASP A 421 -36.00 -10.48 -13.67
N ILE A 422 -35.58 -11.57 -13.00
CA ILE A 422 -34.24 -11.75 -12.43
C ILE A 422 -33.45 -12.87 -13.10
N PHE A 423 -34.10 -13.86 -13.72
CA PHE A 423 -33.42 -15.03 -14.30
C PHE A 423 -33.04 -14.87 -15.77
N HIS A 424 -33.67 -13.95 -16.51
CA HIS A 424 -33.35 -13.72 -17.90
C HIS A 424 -32.38 -12.53 -18.06
N THR A 425 -31.09 -12.78 -18.32
CA THR A 425 -30.12 -11.72 -18.67
C THR A 425 -30.00 -11.47 -20.16
N GLU A 426 -30.47 -12.41 -20.99
CA GLU A 426 -30.35 -12.40 -22.46
C GLU A 426 -30.88 -11.11 -23.10
N ASP A 427 -31.98 -10.55 -22.59
CA ASP A 427 -32.54 -9.28 -23.07
C ASP A 427 -31.62 -8.07 -22.81
N LEU A 428 -30.83 -8.09 -21.74
CA LEU A 428 -29.86 -7.05 -21.41
C LEU A 428 -28.56 -7.25 -22.19
N GLU A 429 -28.14 -8.49 -22.38
CA GLU A 429 -26.98 -8.86 -23.20
C GLU A 429 -27.20 -8.48 -24.68
N LEU A 430 -28.37 -8.78 -25.24
CA LEU A 430 -28.76 -8.33 -26.59
C LEU A 430 -28.82 -6.81 -26.72
N LYS A 431 -29.18 -6.09 -25.65
CA LYS A 431 -29.13 -4.62 -25.61
C LYS A 431 -27.71 -4.09 -25.54
N ILE A 432 -26.81 -4.76 -24.81
CA ILE A 432 -25.37 -4.43 -24.79
C ILE A 432 -24.79 -4.61 -26.19
N ASP A 433 -25.09 -5.71 -26.86
CA ASP A 433 -24.65 -5.97 -28.24
C ASP A 433 -25.24 -4.94 -29.22
N GLY A 434 -26.50 -4.58 -29.06
CA GLY A 434 -27.14 -3.51 -29.82
C GLY A 434 -26.47 -2.14 -29.63
N VAL A 435 -26.12 -1.78 -28.39
CA VAL A 435 -25.40 -0.54 -28.08
C VAL A 435 -23.99 -0.58 -28.66
N ASN A 436 -23.29 -1.71 -28.52
CA ASN A 436 -21.95 -1.95 -29.06
C ASN A 436 -21.91 -1.86 -30.59
N SER A 437 -22.92 -2.36 -31.28
CA SER A 437 -23.03 -2.32 -32.74
C SER A 437 -23.50 -0.97 -33.30
N SER A 438 -24.02 -0.06 -32.46
CA SER A 438 -24.55 1.23 -32.92
C SER A 438 -23.43 2.21 -33.35
N LYS A 439 -23.56 2.75 -34.57
CA LYS A 439 -22.67 3.80 -35.14
C LYS A 439 -23.18 5.24 -34.94
N LEU A 440 -24.39 5.39 -34.39
CA LEU A 440 -25.11 6.67 -34.26
C LEU A 440 -24.94 7.33 -32.87
N MET A 441 -24.31 6.67 -31.91
CA MET A 441 -24.14 7.17 -30.54
C MET A 441 -22.75 7.79 -30.34
N SER A 442 -22.67 8.92 -29.62
CA SER A 442 -21.38 9.50 -29.21
C SER A 442 -20.68 8.59 -28.17
N PRO A 443 -19.33 8.58 -28.12
CA PRO A 443 -18.57 7.69 -27.24
C PRO A 443 -19.01 7.77 -25.76
N ASP A 444 -19.15 8.99 -25.23
CA ASP A 444 -19.56 9.21 -23.83
C ASP A 444 -20.98 8.72 -23.52
N LYS A 445 -21.90 8.84 -24.50
CA LYS A 445 -23.27 8.34 -24.33
C LYS A 445 -23.33 6.83 -24.40
N LYS A 446 -22.50 6.23 -25.25
CA LYS A 446 -22.37 4.78 -25.40
C LYS A 446 -21.83 4.15 -24.10
N GLN A 447 -20.75 4.71 -23.56
CA GLN A 447 -20.14 4.25 -22.33
C GLN A 447 -21.10 4.33 -21.14
N ARG A 448 -21.77 5.47 -20.94
CA ARG A 448 -22.80 5.59 -19.88
C ARG A 448 -23.96 4.62 -20.05
N HIS A 449 -24.33 4.26 -21.29
CA HIS A 449 -25.41 3.30 -21.52
C HIS A 449 -24.97 1.88 -21.20
N LEU A 450 -23.74 1.51 -21.56
CA LEU A 450 -23.13 0.23 -21.23
C LEU A 450 -22.99 0.05 -19.72
N GLU A 451 -22.39 1.03 -19.03
CA GLU A 451 -22.26 1.02 -17.56
C GLU A 451 -23.61 0.82 -16.86
N ASN A 452 -24.67 1.49 -17.35
CA ASN A 452 -26.02 1.31 -16.80
C ASN A 452 -26.62 -0.09 -17.05
N LEU A 453 -26.32 -0.71 -18.19
CA LEU A 453 -26.78 -2.07 -18.51
C LEU A 453 -25.98 -3.12 -17.74
N GLU A 454 -24.67 -2.96 -17.64
CA GLU A 454 -23.77 -3.81 -16.84
C GLU A 454 -24.13 -3.76 -15.35
N THR A 455 -24.35 -2.56 -14.79
CA THR A 455 -24.85 -2.40 -13.40
C THR A 455 -26.17 -3.12 -13.17
N ARG A 456 -27.05 -3.17 -14.19
CA ARG A 456 -28.33 -3.92 -14.11
C ARG A 456 -28.13 -5.43 -14.18
N ILE A 457 -27.17 -5.90 -14.97
CA ILE A 457 -26.77 -7.32 -15.02
C ILE A 457 -26.15 -7.73 -13.68
N GLU A 458 -25.20 -6.97 -13.15
CA GLU A 458 -24.61 -7.18 -11.83
C GLU A 458 -25.68 -7.18 -10.72
N TYR A 459 -26.65 -6.27 -10.80
CA TYR A 459 -27.78 -6.25 -9.88
C TYR A 459 -28.61 -7.54 -9.98
N ARG A 460 -28.88 -8.04 -11.18
CA ARG A 460 -29.58 -9.32 -11.40
C ARG A 460 -28.76 -10.50 -10.86
N HIS A 461 -27.47 -10.59 -11.16
CA HIS A 461 -26.59 -11.62 -10.61
C HIS A 461 -26.52 -11.59 -9.08
N THR A 462 -26.49 -10.40 -8.48
CA THR A 462 -26.50 -10.25 -7.02
C THR A 462 -27.83 -10.73 -6.43
N GLN A 463 -28.96 -10.47 -7.08
CA GLN A 463 -30.26 -11.00 -6.64
C GLN A 463 -30.35 -12.52 -6.82
N ILE A 464 -29.84 -13.08 -7.93
CA ILE A 464 -29.77 -14.53 -8.15
C ILE A 464 -28.93 -15.18 -7.06
N ASN A 465 -27.74 -14.66 -6.74
CA ASN A 465 -26.87 -15.23 -5.71
C ASN A 465 -27.44 -15.11 -4.27
N GLN A 466 -28.44 -14.25 -4.07
CA GLN A 466 -29.12 -14.07 -2.77
C GLN A 466 -30.33 -15.00 -2.58
N VAL A 467 -30.89 -15.54 -3.67
CA VAL A 467 -32.01 -16.48 -3.70
C VAL A 467 -31.45 -17.90 -3.74
#